data_AF-S7Q3M2-F1
#
_entry.id   AF-S7Q3M2-F1
#
_cell.length_a   1.000
_cell.length_b   1.000
_cell.length_c   1.000
_cell.angle_alpha   90.00
_cell.angle_beta   90.00
_cell.angle_gamma   90.00
#
_symmetry.space_group_name_H-M   'P 1'
#
loop_
_entity.id
_entity.type
_entity.pdbx_description
1 polymer ?
#
loop_
_entity_poly.entity_id
_entity_poly.type
_entity_poly.pdbx_seq_one_letter_code
_entity_poly.pdbx_strand_id
1 'polypeptide(L)'
;SRSPCPALNALANHGYLPRSGTKIHFRQLARALHDVYHLSYPLSAFLASAAFVALGQFSDLSLGDLCRHNHIEHDASLAHRDAAPEQEYAPCKCSRGMLERLLSFSSDGKHLTVGDAARARAARERQYARPLDGVHAEIARGEVALVLGIFGGPEQEVPLDVLRTW
;
A
#
# COMPACT_ATOMS: atom_id res chain seq x y z
N SER A 1 -15.85 -5.51 -0.26
CA SER A 1 -14.91 -4.67 -1.01
C SER A 1 -13.59 -4.59 -0.26
N ARG A 2 -12.46 -4.70 -0.97
CA ARG A 2 -11.07 -4.64 -0.44
C ARG A 2 -10.20 -3.96 -1.51
N SER A 3 -9.06 -3.39 -1.11
CA SER A 3 -8.16 -2.57 -1.93
C SER A 3 -6.83 -3.29 -2.20
N PRO A 4 -5.91 -2.73 -3.02
CA PRO A 4 -4.55 -3.24 -3.09
C PRO A 4 -3.68 -2.77 -1.91
N CYS A 5 -4.22 -1.91 -1.03
CA CYS A 5 -3.51 -1.39 0.13
C CYS A 5 -3.71 -2.30 1.35
N PRO A 6 -2.67 -2.99 1.85
CA PRO A 6 -2.79 -3.88 3.01
C PRO A 6 -3.24 -3.12 4.27
N ALA A 7 -2.81 -1.86 4.45
CA ALA A 7 -3.22 -1.03 5.58
C ALA A 7 -4.74 -0.87 5.66
N LEU A 8 -5.38 -0.45 4.55
CA LEU A 8 -6.83 -0.20 4.55
C LEU A 8 -7.63 -1.49 4.66
N ASN A 9 -7.12 -2.59 4.10
CA ASN A 9 -7.71 -3.90 4.26
C ASN A 9 -7.70 -4.36 5.71
N ALA A 10 -6.59 -4.18 6.43
CA ALA A 10 -6.48 -4.47 7.85
C ALA A 10 -7.47 -3.61 8.67
N LEU A 11 -7.55 -2.31 8.40
CA LEU A 11 -8.54 -1.44 9.07
C LEU A 11 -9.99 -1.94 8.89
N ALA A 12 -10.37 -2.36 7.68
CA ALA A 12 -11.70 -2.91 7.43
C ALA A 12 -11.89 -4.30 8.06
N ASN A 13 -10.86 -5.17 8.03
CA ASN A 13 -10.91 -6.49 8.65
C ASN A 13 -11.07 -6.42 10.17
N HIS A 14 -10.48 -5.41 10.81
CA HIS A 14 -10.59 -5.19 12.26
C HIS A 14 -11.78 -4.31 12.66
N GLY A 15 -12.48 -3.70 11.70
CA GLY A 15 -13.70 -2.91 11.95
C GLY A 15 -13.45 -1.45 12.31
N TYR A 16 -12.24 -0.92 12.09
CA TYR A 16 -11.93 0.51 12.18
C TYR A 16 -12.47 1.29 10.97
N LEU A 17 -12.56 0.60 9.83
CA LEU A 17 -13.40 0.99 8.69
C LEU A 17 -14.61 0.04 8.60
N PRO A 18 -15.69 0.40 7.88
CA PRO A 18 -16.82 -0.51 7.66
C PRO A 18 -16.30 -1.84 7.12
N ARG A 19 -16.68 -2.95 7.77
CA ARG A 19 -16.18 -4.29 7.41
C ARG A 19 -16.49 -4.69 5.96
N SER A 20 -17.56 -4.11 5.39
CA SER A 20 -17.91 -4.25 3.97
C SER A 20 -16.88 -3.63 3.03
N GLY A 21 -16.08 -2.67 3.52
CA GLY A 21 -15.12 -1.88 2.75
C GLY A 21 -15.78 -0.90 1.77
N THR A 22 -16.99 -0.43 2.10
CA THR A 22 -17.80 0.45 1.24
C THR A 22 -18.34 1.63 2.05
N LYS A 23 -18.72 2.72 1.39
CA LYS A 23 -19.25 3.93 2.04
C LYS A 23 -18.30 4.52 3.09
N ILE A 24 -17.01 4.55 2.76
CA ILE A 24 -15.98 5.13 3.62
C ILE A 24 -15.92 6.63 3.34
N HIS A 25 -16.18 7.44 4.35
CA HIS A 25 -16.09 8.91 4.23
C HIS A 25 -14.70 9.42 4.61
N PHE A 26 -14.33 10.60 4.08
CA PHE A 26 -13.01 11.21 4.28
C PHE A 26 -12.58 11.25 5.76
N ARG A 27 -13.45 11.77 6.64
CA ARG A 27 -13.14 11.87 8.07
C ARG A 27 -12.93 10.52 8.74
N GLN A 28 -13.67 9.50 8.29
CA GLN A 28 -13.55 8.14 8.82
C GLN A 28 -12.21 7.53 8.39
N LEU A 29 -11.82 7.71 7.12
CA LEU A 29 -10.53 7.26 6.62
C LEU A 29 -9.37 7.95 7.34
N ALA A 30 -9.37 9.28 7.39
CA ALA A 30 -8.31 10.06 8.04
C ALA A 30 -8.16 9.71 9.53
N ARG A 31 -9.29 9.56 10.24
CA ARG A 31 -9.27 9.14 11.65
C ARG A 31 -8.74 7.72 11.82
N ALA A 32 -9.18 6.76 11.01
CA ALA A 32 -8.72 5.38 11.13
C ALA A 32 -7.21 5.24 10.88
N LEU A 33 -6.67 6.00 9.91
CA LEU A 33 -5.22 6.08 9.66
C LEU A 33 -4.47 6.66 10.85
N HIS A 34 -4.96 7.74 11.45
CA HIS A 34 -4.36 8.36 12.63
C HIS A 34 -4.41 7.44 13.85
N ASP A 35 -5.59 6.93 14.18
CA ASP A 35 -5.84 6.22 15.43
C ASP A 35 -5.14 4.85 15.47
N VAL A 36 -5.06 4.15 14.34
CA VAL A 36 -4.54 2.77 14.29
C VAL A 36 -3.07 2.72 13.90
N TYR A 37 -2.63 3.55 12.96
CA TYR A 37 -1.24 3.55 12.49
C TYR A 37 -0.39 4.67 13.10
N HIS A 38 -0.96 5.45 14.03
CA HIS A 38 -0.27 6.56 14.70
C HIS A 38 0.36 7.57 13.75
N LEU A 39 -0.19 7.71 12.54
CA LEU A 39 0.24 8.72 11.59
C LEU A 39 -0.16 10.11 12.11
N SER A 40 0.63 11.14 11.82
CA SER A 40 0.25 12.50 12.19
C SER A 40 -1.09 12.90 11.53
N TYR A 41 -1.85 13.80 12.17
CA TYR A 41 -3.11 14.30 11.59
C TYR A 41 -2.91 14.90 10.18
N PRO A 42 -1.89 15.74 9.93
CA PRO A 42 -1.64 16.26 8.59
C PRO A 42 -1.39 15.16 7.56
N LEU A 43 -0.56 14.16 7.89
CA LEU A 43 -0.26 13.06 6.97
C LEU A 43 -1.51 12.20 6.72
N SER A 44 -2.29 11.90 7.76
CA SER A 44 -3.52 11.11 7.65
C SER A 44 -4.56 11.82 6.78
N ALA A 45 -4.73 13.13 6.96
CA ALA A 45 -5.63 13.95 6.15
C ALA A 45 -5.12 14.07 4.71
N PHE A 46 -3.81 14.19 4.50
CA PHE A 46 -3.20 14.21 3.17
C PHE A 46 -3.46 12.90 2.42
N LEU A 47 -3.17 11.75 3.04
CA LEU A 47 -3.38 10.43 2.43
C LEU A 47 -4.87 10.18 2.12
N ALA A 48 -5.76 10.56 3.05
CA ALA A 48 -7.19 10.48 2.80
C ALA A 48 -7.61 11.40 1.64
N SER A 49 -7.13 12.64 1.59
CA SER A 49 -7.44 13.56 0.49
C SER A 49 -6.95 13.03 -0.85
N ALA A 50 -5.74 12.47 -0.89
CA ALA A 50 -5.17 11.88 -2.09
C ALA A 50 -6.06 10.77 -2.65
N ALA A 51 -6.60 9.89 -1.80
CA ALA A 51 -7.54 8.85 -2.21
C ALA A 51 -8.81 9.41 -2.90
N PHE A 52 -9.46 10.40 -2.29
CA PHE A 52 -10.69 11.00 -2.82
C PHE A 52 -10.43 11.79 -4.10
N VAL A 53 -9.36 12.59 -4.14
CA VAL A 53 -9.00 13.43 -5.29
C VAL A 53 -8.57 12.57 -6.47
N ALA A 54 -7.70 11.57 -6.26
CA ALA A 54 -7.22 10.72 -7.34
C ALA A 54 -8.36 9.94 -8.00
N LEU A 55 -9.34 9.48 -7.23
CA LEU A 55 -10.51 8.74 -7.75
C LEU A 55 -11.65 9.64 -8.24
N GLY A 56 -11.59 10.95 -8.01
CA GLY A 56 -12.67 11.88 -8.32
C GLY A 56 -13.96 11.62 -7.51
N GLN A 57 -13.85 10.98 -6.35
CA GLN A 57 -14.96 10.61 -5.48
C GLN A 57 -14.95 11.50 -4.26
N PHE A 58 -15.99 12.32 -4.04
CA PHE A 58 -16.03 13.31 -2.95
C PHE A 58 -17.09 13.04 -1.87
N SER A 59 -17.99 12.07 -2.09
CA SER A 59 -18.98 11.66 -1.09
C SER A 59 -18.43 10.56 -0.18
N ASP A 60 -18.04 9.45 -0.78
CA ASP A 60 -17.59 8.23 -0.15
C ASP A 60 -16.79 7.40 -1.15
N LEU A 61 -15.95 6.51 -0.64
CA LEU A 61 -15.20 5.55 -1.44
C LEU A 61 -15.51 4.12 -1.00
N SER A 62 -15.36 3.20 -1.94
CA SER A 62 -15.20 1.77 -1.65
C SER A 62 -13.75 1.36 -1.81
N LEU A 63 -13.27 0.44 -0.98
CA LEU A 63 -11.87 0.00 -1.01
C LEU A 63 -11.46 -0.56 -2.37
N GLY A 64 -12.36 -1.25 -3.07
CA GLY A 64 -12.12 -1.74 -4.43
C GLY A 64 -11.90 -0.65 -5.48
N ASP A 65 -12.38 0.57 -5.24
CA ASP A 65 -12.18 1.70 -6.16
C ASP A 65 -10.70 2.08 -6.23
N LEU A 66 -9.93 1.80 -5.17
CA LEU A 66 -8.48 1.99 -5.13
C LEU A 66 -7.72 0.97 -5.98
N CYS A 67 -8.39 -0.01 -6.61
CA CYS A 67 -7.77 -0.90 -7.58
C CYS A 67 -7.84 -0.35 -9.01
N ARG A 68 -8.44 0.83 -9.23
CA ARG A 68 -8.45 1.49 -10.55
C ARG A 68 -7.03 1.88 -10.95
N HIS A 69 -6.62 1.34 -12.09
CA HIS A 69 -5.26 1.42 -12.58
C HIS A 69 -4.89 2.83 -13.06
N ASN A 70 -3.62 3.23 -12.85
CA ASN A 70 -3.07 4.55 -13.17
C ASN A 70 -3.71 5.73 -12.40
N HIS A 71 -4.18 5.47 -11.18
CA HIS A 71 -4.58 6.52 -10.23
C HIS A 71 -3.61 6.56 -9.06
N ILE A 72 -3.92 5.82 -8.00
CA ILE A 72 -2.97 5.51 -6.91
C ILE A 72 -2.37 4.15 -7.17
N GLU A 73 -3.20 3.19 -7.62
CA GLU A 73 -2.73 1.89 -8.06
C GLU A 73 -1.82 2.05 -9.28
N HIS A 74 -0.73 1.30 -9.27
CA HIS A 74 0.31 1.37 -10.27
C HIS A 74 1.04 0.03 -10.43
N ASP A 75 1.63 -0.14 -11.61
CA ASP A 75 2.48 -1.29 -11.93
C ASP A 75 3.72 -1.36 -11.04
N ALA A 76 4.43 -2.48 -11.05
CA ALA A 76 5.65 -2.67 -10.27
C ALA A 76 5.41 -2.64 -8.74
N SER A 77 4.18 -2.95 -8.33
CA SER A 77 3.84 -3.29 -6.95
C SER A 77 4.72 -4.43 -6.41
N LEU A 78 5.07 -4.37 -5.11
CA LEU A 78 5.94 -5.36 -4.47
C LEU A 78 5.22 -6.68 -4.17
N ALA A 79 3.92 -6.63 -3.91
CA ALA A 79 3.13 -7.79 -3.48
C ALA A 79 1.85 -8.01 -4.31
N HIS A 80 1.58 -7.18 -5.32
CA HIS A 80 0.41 -7.30 -6.21
C HIS A 80 0.85 -7.46 -7.65
N ARG A 81 0.04 -8.18 -8.43
CA ARG A 81 0.24 -8.25 -9.88
C ARG A 81 -0.27 -6.97 -10.53
N ASP A 82 0.37 -6.61 -11.62
CA ASP A 82 -0.02 -5.47 -12.46
C ASP A 82 -1.41 -5.68 -13.06
N ALA A 83 -2.02 -4.59 -13.54
CA ALA A 83 -3.22 -4.66 -14.35
C ALA A 83 -2.93 -5.43 -15.65
N ALA A 84 -3.87 -6.28 -16.07
CA ALA A 84 -3.77 -6.88 -17.40
C ALA A 84 -4.03 -5.78 -18.46
N PRO A 85 -3.49 -5.92 -19.68
CA PRO A 85 -3.73 -4.96 -20.75
C PRO A 85 -5.23 -4.65 -20.91
N GLU A 86 -5.55 -3.35 -21.07
CA GLU A 86 -6.91 -2.83 -21.27
C GLU A 86 -7.88 -3.00 -20.09
N GLN A 87 -7.43 -3.54 -18.95
CA GLN A 87 -8.26 -3.60 -17.75
C GLN A 87 -8.22 -2.28 -16.99
N GLU A 88 -9.39 -1.77 -16.61
CA GLU A 88 -9.51 -0.57 -15.77
C GLU A 88 -9.04 -0.84 -14.33
N TYR A 89 -9.13 -2.08 -13.85
CA TYR A 89 -8.80 -2.45 -12.48
C TYR A 89 -7.67 -3.48 -12.41
N ALA A 90 -6.72 -3.26 -11.51
CA ALA A 90 -5.71 -4.23 -11.15
C ALA A 90 -6.23 -5.26 -10.12
N PRO A 91 -5.59 -6.43 -10.02
CA PRO A 91 -5.91 -7.41 -8.99
C PRO A 91 -5.67 -6.88 -7.56
N CYS A 92 -6.74 -6.67 -6.79
CA CYS A 92 -6.65 -6.22 -5.39
C CYS A 92 -6.04 -7.26 -4.41
N LYS A 93 -5.85 -8.51 -4.84
CA LYS A 93 -5.43 -9.61 -3.96
C LYS A 93 -3.91 -9.73 -3.94
N CYS A 94 -3.35 -9.75 -2.74
CA CYS A 94 -1.93 -10.03 -2.53
C CYS A 94 -1.51 -11.35 -3.21
N SER A 95 -0.43 -11.27 -3.96
CA SER A 95 0.21 -12.38 -4.66
C SER A 95 1.23 -13.04 -3.72
N ARG A 96 0.90 -14.23 -3.19
CA ARG A 96 1.76 -14.98 -2.28
C ARG A 96 3.20 -15.11 -2.81
N GLY A 97 3.37 -15.47 -4.08
CA GLY A 97 4.71 -15.64 -4.67
C GLY A 97 5.51 -14.32 -4.75
N MET A 98 4.85 -13.18 -4.85
CA MET A 98 5.51 -11.87 -4.84
C MET A 98 5.84 -11.41 -3.43
N LEU A 99 4.94 -11.66 -2.46
CA LEU A 99 5.24 -11.46 -1.06
C LEU A 99 6.45 -12.28 -0.61
N GLU A 100 6.48 -13.59 -0.91
CA GLU A 100 7.64 -14.42 -0.55
C GLU A 100 8.93 -13.94 -1.23
N ARG A 101 8.85 -13.44 -2.47
CA ARG A 101 9.99 -12.81 -3.14
C ARG A 101 10.45 -11.55 -2.42
N LEU A 102 9.54 -10.67 -2.00
CA LEU A 102 9.88 -9.49 -1.19
C LEU A 102 10.59 -9.90 0.10
N LEU A 103 10.05 -10.87 0.83
CA LEU A 103 10.62 -11.35 2.09
C LEU A 103 12.00 -11.98 1.90
N SER A 104 12.28 -12.59 0.74
CA SER A 104 13.60 -13.14 0.42
C SER A 104 14.72 -12.10 0.27
N PHE A 105 14.39 -10.80 0.20
CA PHE A 105 15.41 -9.73 0.21
C PHE A 105 16.00 -9.47 1.59
N SER A 106 15.37 -9.98 2.66
CA SER A 106 15.87 -9.89 4.03
C SER A 106 17.30 -10.41 4.12
N SER A 107 18.20 -9.53 4.54
CA SER A 107 19.62 -9.84 4.64
C SER A 107 19.97 -10.70 5.86
N ASP A 108 19.17 -10.63 6.92
CA ASP A 108 19.35 -11.37 8.18
C ASP A 108 18.34 -12.52 8.35
N GLY A 109 17.37 -12.65 7.44
CA GLY A 109 16.30 -13.63 7.48
C GLY A 109 15.22 -13.35 8.54
N LYS A 110 15.26 -12.19 9.21
CA LYS A 110 14.39 -11.84 10.33
C LYS A 110 13.65 -10.53 10.14
N HIS A 111 14.28 -9.56 9.48
CA HIS A 111 13.71 -8.23 9.26
C HIS A 111 13.81 -7.80 7.80
N LEU A 112 12.90 -6.93 7.40
CA LEU A 112 13.01 -6.12 6.20
C LEU A 112 13.54 -4.74 6.61
N THR A 113 14.80 -4.47 6.29
CA THR A 113 15.45 -3.17 6.53
C THR A 113 15.16 -2.19 5.39
N VAL A 114 15.49 -0.91 5.59
CA VAL A 114 15.48 0.11 4.51
C VAL A 114 16.30 -0.35 3.30
N GLY A 115 17.50 -0.88 3.54
CA GLY A 115 18.39 -1.36 2.49
C GLY A 115 17.81 -2.56 1.73
N ASP A 116 17.16 -3.48 2.42
CA ASP A 116 16.52 -4.65 1.82
C ASP A 116 15.32 -4.24 0.96
N ALA A 117 14.48 -3.33 1.48
CA ALA A 117 13.34 -2.80 0.76
C ALA A 117 13.74 -1.99 -0.49
N ALA A 118 14.82 -1.19 -0.40
CA ALA A 118 15.38 -0.47 -1.54
C ALA A 118 15.87 -1.43 -2.64
N ARG A 119 16.56 -2.52 -2.27
CA ARG A 119 16.97 -3.56 -3.22
C ARG A 119 15.76 -4.25 -3.84
N ALA A 120 14.73 -4.56 -3.06
CA ALA A 120 13.49 -5.17 -3.56
C ALA A 120 12.78 -4.28 -4.58
N ARG A 121 12.64 -2.97 -4.29
CA ARG A 121 12.04 -2.00 -5.22
C ARG A 121 12.85 -1.87 -6.51
N ALA A 122 14.17 -1.68 -6.40
CA ALA A 122 15.04 -1.60 -7.57
C ALA A 122 15.00 -2.87 -8.42
N ALA A 123 14.96 -4.05 -7.79
CA ALA A 123 14.85 -5.32 -8.50
C ALA A 123 13.48 -5.53 -9.17
N ARG A 124 12.41 -4.99 -8.59
CA ARG A 124 11.07 -5.01 -9.18
C ARG A 124 10.99 -4.10 -10.39
N GLU A 125 11.43 -2.86 -10.28
CA GLU A 125 11.40 -1.87 -11.37
C GLU A 125 12.29 -2.26 -12.56
N ARG A 126 13.42 -2.95 -12.33
CA ARG A 126 14.28 -3.48 -13.41
C ARG A 126 13.61 -4.50 -14.32
N GLN A 127 12.45 -5.04 -13.94
CA GLN A 127 11.68 -5.97 -14.79
C GLN A 127 10.90 -5.26 -15.90
N TYR A 128 10.83 -3.92 -15.84
CA TYR A 128 10.03 -3.11 -16.77
C TYR A 128 10.94 -2.44 -17.79
N ALA A 129 10.51 -2.46 -19.05
CA ALA A 129 11.22 -1.79 -20.14
C ALA A 129 11.14 -0.25 -20.03
N ARG A 130 10.08 0.25 -19.40
CA ARG A 130 9.87 1.68 -19.12
C ARG A 130 9.81 1.88 -17.62
N PRO A 131 10.49 2.92 -17.08
CA PRO A 131 10.35 3.26 -15.67
C PRO A 131 8.93 3.73 -15.37
N LEU A 132 8.52 3.62 -14.10
CA LEU A 132 7.35 4.33 -13.59
C LEU A 132 7.53 5.83 -13.83
N ASP A 133 6.43 6.54 -14.13
CA ASP A 133 6.46 7.99 -14.15
C ASP A 133 6.75 8.55 -12.75
N GLY A 134 7.09 9.85 -12.69
CA GLY A 134 7.52 10.49 -11.46
C GLY A 134 6.51 10.39 -10.32
N VAL A 135 5.21 10.44 -10.60
CA VAL A 135 4.16 10.40 -9.57
C VAL A 135 4.08 9.01 -8.98
N HIS A 136 3.93 7.98 -9.81
CA HIS A 136 3.84 6.60 -9.33
C HIS A 136 5.15 6.13 -8.69
N ALA A 137 6.31 6.62 -9.14
CA ALA A 137 7.58 6.34 -8.50
C ALA A 137 7.66 6.93 -7.07
N GLU A 138 7.11 8.12 -6.83
CA GLU A 138 7.02 8.68 -5.47
C GLU A 138 6.01 7.93 -4.61
N ILE A 139 4.85 7.55 -5.15
CA ILE A 139 3.87 6.71 -4.44
C ILE A 139 4.54 5.40 -4.01
N ALA A 140 5.19 4.72 -4.95
CA ALA A 140 5.92 3.49 -4.71
C ALA A 140 6.97 3.64 -3.59
N ARG A 141 7.77 4.71 -3.57
CA ARG A 141 8.72 4.95 -2.47
C ARG A 141 8.01 5.23 -1.15
N GLY A 142 6.95 6.04 -1.18
CA GLY A 142 6.13 6.39 -0.02
C GLY A 142 5.48 5.18 0.64
N GLU A 143 4.98 4.21 -0.12
CA GLU A 143 4.44 2.95 0.40
C GLU A 143 5.45 2.20 1.27
N VAL A 144 6.68 2.05 0.77
CA VAL A 144 7.77 1.37 1.47
C VAL A 144 8.15 2.13 2.73
N ALA A 145 8.28 3.46 2.63
CA ALA A 145 8.58 4.33 3.76
C ALA A 145 7.49 4.25 4.85
N LEU A 146 6.21 4.17 4.47
CA LEU A 146 5.10 3.99 5.40
C LEU A 146 5.20 2.64 6.13
N VAL A 147 5.49 1.55 5.43
CA VAL A 147 5.65 0.22 6.06
C VAL A 147 6.78 0.22 7.09
N LEU A 148 7.95 0.75 6.71
CA LEU A 148 9.11 0.86 7.59
C LEU A 148 8.83 1.80 8.78
N GLY A 149 8.14 2.91 8.55
CA GLY A 149 7.80 3.87 9.61
C GLY A 149 6.72 3.37 10.58
N ILE A 150 5.74 2.59 10.10
CA ILE A 150 4.65 2.07 10.93
C ILE A 150 5.11 0.87 11.74
N PHE A 151 5.85 -0.07 11.12
CA PHE A 151 6.16 -1.36 11.76
C PHE A 151 7.63 -1.55 12.14
N GLY A 152 8.52 -0.66 11.68
CA GLY A 152 9.98 -0.85 11.85
C GLY A 152 10.56 -0.23 13.12
N GLY A 153 9.76 0.51 13.88
CA GLY A 153 10.24 1.18 15.10
C GLY A 153 11.38 2.19 14.84
N PRO A 154 12.18 2.52 15.87
CA PRO A 154 13.29 3.47 15.74
C PRO A 154 14.35 3.06 14.71
N GLU A 155 14.57 1.75 14.56
CA GLU A 155 15.60 1.19 13.67
C GLU A 155 15.11 1.04 12.22
N GLN A 156 13.81 1.23 11.96
CA GLN A 156 13.18 1.01 10.65
C GLN A 156 13.41 -0.41 10.12
N GLU A 157 13.32 -1.40 11.00
CA GLU A 157 13.47 -2.81 10.68
C GLU A 157 12.16 -3.55 10.94
N VAL A 158 11.46 -3.96 9.88
CA VAL A 158 10.15 -4.61 10.04
C VAL A 158 10.32 -6.11 10.20
N PRO A 159 9.85 -6.74 11.29
CA PRO A 159 9.88 -8.19 11.42
C PRO A 159 9.13 -8.90 10.28
N LEU A 160 9.74 -9.96 9.72
CA LEU A 160 9.14 -10.64 8.55
C LEU A 160 7.83 -11.36 8.90
N ASP A 161 7.62 -11.78 10.14
CA ASP A 161 6.36 -12.39 10.60
C ASP A 161 5.21 -11.37 10.64
N VAL A 162 5.50 -10.11 11.00
CA VAL A 162 4.56 -8.99 10.88
C VAL A 162 4.18 -8.80 9.42
N LEU A 163 5.14 -8.73 8.49
CA LEU A 163 4.87 -8.59 7.05
C LEU A 163 4.14 -9.77 6.43
N ARG A 164 4.34 -10.99 6.94
CA ARG A 164 3.61 -12.18 6.45
C ARG A 164 2.15 -12.17 6.88
N THR A 165 1.87 -11.61 8.05
CA THR A 165 0.53 -11.60 8.65
C THR A 165 -0.31 -10.45 8.13
N TRP A 166 0.33 -9.28 7.97
CA TRP A 166 -0.28 -8.04 7.52
C TRP A 166 -0.61 -8.05 6.02
#